data_AF-A0A348P4V0-F1
#
_entry.id   AF-A0A348P4V0-F1
#
_cell.length_a   1.000
_cell.length_b   1.000
_cell.length_c   1.000
_cell.angle_alpha   90.00
_cell.angle_beta   90.00
_cell.angle_gamma   90.00
#
_symmetry.space_group_name_H-M   'P 1'
#
loop_
_entity.id
_entity.type
_entity.pdbx_description
1 polymer ?
#
loop_
_entity_poly.entity_id
_entity_poly.type
_entity_poly.pdbx_seq_one_letter_code
_entity_poly.pdbx_strand_id
1 'polypeptide(L)'
;MSGCNHDCSSCASKCSEEKRDMRLAQNEYSNVKKVIGVVSGKGGVGKSTVTSLLAVAAQTKGYQTAILDADVTGPSIPKAFGIHERAEGTEQGLFPVDSKLGIRIMSVNLLLEKEDAPVVWRGPVISGVINQFWQEVMWGDVDCMFVDMPPG
;
A
#
# COMPACT_ATOMS: atom_id res chain seq x y z
N MET A 1 9.62 43.77 -28.30
CA MET A 1 8.87 42.60 -28.81
C MET A 1 9.75 41.95 -29.85
N SER A 2 10.52 40.94 -29.44
CA SER A 2 11.54 40.30 -30.28
C SER A 2 11.23 38.81 -30.28
N GLY A 3 10.84 38.31 -31.45
CA GLY A 3 10.25 37.00 -31.66
C GLY A 3 11.19 35.84 -31.32
N CYS A 4 10.62 34.83 -30.67
CA CYS A 4 11.21 33.50 -30.64
C CYS A 4 11.13 32.88 -32.03
N ASN A 5 12.28 32.65 -32.67
CA ASN A 5 12.35 31.75 -33.82
C ASN A 5 12.38 30.31 -33.31
N HIS A 6 11.56 29.48 -33.95
CA HIS A 6 11.25 28.09 -33.63
C HIS A 6 12.42 27.12 -33.91
N ASP A 7 13.65 27.48 -33.56
CA ASP A 7 14.83 26.64 -33.71
C ASP A 7 15.14 25.91 -32.40
N CYS A 8 14.72 24.65 -32.32
CA CYS A 8 14.83 23.80 -31.13
C CYS A 8 16.24 23.19 -30.94
N SER A 9 17.23 23.64 -31.71
CA SER A 9 18.60 23.11 -31.72
C SER A 9 19.53 23.78 -30.69
N SER A 10 19.09 24.85 -30.03
CA SER A 10 19.88 25.62 -29.07
C SER A 10 19.56 25.31 -27.59
N CYS A 11 18.55 24.49 -27.29
CA CYS A 11 18.26 24.06 -25.92
C CYS A 11 18.92 22.70 -25.63
N ALA A 12 20.25 22.65 -25.73
CA ALA A 12 21.05 21.66 -25.03
C ALA A 12 21.11 22.00 -23.52
N SER A 13 19.98 22.40 -22.96
CA SER A 13 19.79 22.50 -21.51
C SER A 13 19.94 21.08 -20.98
N LYS A 14 21.08 20.85 -20.33
CA LYS A 14 21.44 19.69 -19.50
C LYS A 14 20.20 19.09 -18.81
N CYS A 15 19.50 18.20 -19.49
CA CYS A 15 18.65 17.21 -18.87
C CYS A 15 19.53 16.00 -18.62
N SER A 16 20.46 16.14 -17.66
CA SER A 16 20.84 14.98 -16.87
C SER A 16 19.56 14.55 -16.19
N GLU A 17 18.91 13.53 -16.73
CA GLU A 17 17.92 12.74 -16.01
C GLU A 17 18.61 12.19 -14.78
N GLU A 18 18.64 12.99 -13.71
CA GLU A 18 18.89 12.47 -12.38
C GLU A 18 17.83 11.40 -12.18
N LYS A 19 18.23 10.13 -12.21
CA LYS A 19 17.42 9.01 -11.76
C LYS A 19 17.17 9.24 -10.28
N ARG A 20 16.20 10.10 -9.97
CA ARG A 20 15.71 10.27 -8.61
C ARG A 20 15.17 8.92 -8.22
N ASP A 21 15.77 8.32 -7.21
CA ASP A 21 15.20 7.13 -6.61
C ASP A 21 13.84 7.57 -6.05
N MET A 22 12.76 7.18 -6.74
CA MET A 22 11.39 7.51 -6.35
C MET A 22 10.90 6.63 -5.20
N ARG A 23 11.77 5.79 -4.63
CA ARG A 23 11.45 4.93 -3.49
C ARG A 23 11.41 5.75 -2.22
N LEU A 24 10.29 5.68 -1.52
CA LEU A 24 10.20 6.14 -0.16
C LEU A 24 10.95 5.16 0.75
N ALA A 25 11.66 5.70 1.75
CA ALA A 25 12.22 4.89 2.81
C ALA A 25 11.09 4.20 3.57
N GLN A 26 11.22 2.89 3.81
CA GLN A 26 10.33 2.15 4.70
C GLN A 26 10.66 2.47 6.17
N ASN A 27 9.75 2.12 7.08
CA ASN A 27 9.99 2.17 8.52
C ASN A 27 11.29 1.44 8.91
N GLU A 28 12.03 1.93 9.91
CA GLU A 28 13.34 1.38 10.32
C GLU A 28 13.28 -0.07 10.82
N TYR A 29 12.12 -0.52 11.32
CA TYR A 29 11.86 -1.88 11.76
C TYR A 29 11.30 -2.78 10.64
N SER A 30 11.38 -2.33 9.38
CA SER A 30 10.82 -3.04 8.24
C SER A 30 11.86 -3.38 7.19
N ASN A 31 11.74 -4.58 6.65
CA ASN A 31 12.55 -5.05 5.54
C ASN A 31 11.67 -5.85 4.56
N VAL A 32 11.04 -5.12 3.64
CA VAL A 32 10.15 -5.71 2.63
C VAL A 32 10.91 -5.97 1.34
N LYS A 33 11.07 -7.25 0.96
CA LYS A 33 11.87 -7.65 -0.21
C LYS A 33 11.16 -7.47 -1.54
N LYS A 34 9.86 -7.80 -1.59
CA LYS A 34 9.01 -7.70 -2.79
C LYS A 34 7.67 -7.07 -2.44
N VAL A 35 7.22 -6.16 -3.30
CA VAL A 35 5.91 -5.53 -3.23
C VAL A 35 5.16 -5.84 -4.51
N ILE A 36 3.94 -6.36 -4.40
CA ILE A 36 3.07 -6.73 -5.51
C ILE A 36 1.77 -5.95 -5.39
N GLY A 37 1.58 -4.98 -6.27
CA GLY A 37 0.32 -4.25 -6.37
C GLY A 37 -0.74 -5.07 -7.10
N VAL A 38 -1.91 -5.21 -6.48
CA VAL A 38 -3.09 -5.84 -7.08
C VAL A 38 -4.07 -4.74 -7.46
N VAL A 39 -4.38 -4.63 -8.76
CA VAL A 39 -5.19 -3.55 -9.34
C VAL A 39 -6.41 -4.08 -10.08
N SER A 40 -7.45 -3.26 -10.17
CA SER A 40 -8.66 -3.58 -10.94
C SER A 40 -9.27 -2.33 -11.56
N GLY A 41 -9.68 -2.39 -12.82
CA GLY A 41 -10.31 -1.25 -13.49
C GLY A 41 -11.76 -0.95 -13.06
N LYS A 42 -12.39 -1.83 -12.27
CA LYS A 42 -13.75 -1.63 -11.73
C LYS A 42 -13.86 -2.24 -10.34
N GLY A 43 -14.70 -1.65 -9.49
CA GLY A 43 -15.08 -2.22 -8.20
C GLY A 43 -15.89 -3.51 -8.35
N GLY A 44 -15.85 -4.37 -7.33
CA GLY A 44 -16.67 -5.59 -7.26
C GLY A 44 -16.19 -6.79 -8.09
N VAL A 45 -15.02 -6.71 -8.73
CA VAL A 45 -14.46 -7.84 -9.52
C VAL A 45 -13.80 -8.93 -8.66
N GLY A 46 -13.81 -8.79 -7.34
CA GLY A 46 -13.17 -9.74 -6.42
C GLY A 46 -11.68 -9.50 -6.19
N LYS A 47 -11.17 -8.30 -6.49
CA LYS A 47 -9.76 -7.91 -6.29
C LYS A 47 -9.24 -8.26 -4.89
N SER A 48 -9.91 -7.80 -3.82
CA SER A 48 -9.51 -8.06 -2.44
C SER A 48 -9.52 -9.55 -2.10
N THR A 49 -10.49 -10.32 -2.64
CA THR A 49 -10.52 -11.78 -2.50
C THR A 49 -9.31 -12.43 -3.15
N VAL A 50 -8.94 -11.99 -4.36
CA VAL A 50 -7.73 -12.46 -5.05
C VAL A 50 -6.49 -12.09 -4.25
N THR A 51 -6.39 -10.86 -3.72
CA THR A 51 -5.29 -10.41 -2.86
C THR A 51 -5.14 -11.31 -1.63
N SER A 52 -6.22 -11.60 -0.91
CA SER A 52 -6.21 -12.51 0.24
C SER A 52 -5.75 -13.92 -0.13
N LEU A 53 -6.24 -14.47 -1.25
CA LEU A 53 -5.87 -15.82 -1.70
C LEU A 53 -4.40 -15.90 -2.12
N LEU A 54 -3.87 -14.86 -2.78
CA LEU A 54 -2.46 -14.76 -3.14
C LEU A 54 -1.57 -14.73 -1.89
N ALA A 55 -1.97 -13.95 -0.87
CA ALA A 55 -1.25 -13.89 0.39
C ALA A 55 -1.25 -15.23 1.14
N VAL A 56 -2.40 -15.92 1.21
CA VAL A 56 -2.49 -17.26 1.79
C VAL A 56 -1.62 -18.26 1.01
N ALA A 57 -1.62 -18.19 -0.32
CA ALA A 57 -0.80 -19.07 -1.16
C ALA A 57 0.71 -18.82 -0.97
N ALA A 58 1.13 -17.57 -0.74
CA ALA A 58 2.52 -17.24 -0.43
C ALA A 58 2.90 -17.72 0.99
N GLN A 59 2.07 -17.44 1.98
CA GLN A 59 2.29 -17.85 3.37
C GLN A 59 2.42 -19.37 3.51
N THR A 60 1.53 -20.11 2.85
CA THR A 60 1.55 -21.60 2.87
C THR A 60 2.76 -22.21 2.16
N LYS A 61 3.44 -21.44 1.31
CA LYS A 61 4.73 -21.82 0.71
C LYS A 61 5.95 -21.44 1.57
N GLY A 62 5.72 -20.88 2.76
CA GLY A 62 6.78 -20.53 3.71
C GLY A 62 7.35 -19.12 3.55
N TYR A 63 6.73 -18.26 2.76
CA TYR A 63 7.14 -16.85 2.66
C TYR A 63 6.56 -16.03 3.81
N GLN A 64 7.37 -15.16 4.40
CA GLN A 64 6.88 -14.13 5.32
C GLN A 64 6.03 -13.12 4.52
N THR A 65 4.72 -13.17 4.74
CA THR A 65 3.76 -12.46 3.88
C THR A 65 3.07 -11.32 4.62
N ALA A 66 2.89 -10.21 3.91
CA ALA A 66 2.12 -9.07 4.39
C ALA A 66 1.05 -8.63 3.39
N ILE A 67 -0.01 -7.99 3.88
CA ILE A 67 -1.02 -7.33 3.09
C ILE A 67 -1.18 -5.88 3.55
N LEU A 68 -1.08 -4.96 2.59
CA LEU A 68 -1.42 -3.56 2.75
C LEU A 68 -2.74 -3.29 2.00
N ASP A 69 -3.81 -3.10 2.74
CA ASP A 69 -5.13 -2.83 2.19
C ASP A 69 -5.36 -1.31 2.09
N ALA A 70 -5.35 -0.81 0.86
CA ALA A 70 -5.63 0.58 0.53
C ALA A 70 -7.05 0.76 -0.07
N ASP A 71 -7.83 -0.32 -0.21
CA ASP A 71 -9.19 -0.29 -0.77
C ASP A 71 -10.25 -0.16 0.32
N VAL A 72 -10.60 1.09 0.63
CA VAL A 72 -11.58 1.40 1.67
C VAL A 72 -13.04 1.29 1.18
N THR A 73 -13.25 0.93 -0.10
CA THR A 73 -14.59 0.96 -0.73
C THR A 73 -15.32 -0.38 -0.70
N GLY A 74 -14.68 -1.46 -0.24
CA GLY A 74 -15.20 -2.83 -0.29
C GLY A 74 -15.19 -3.57 1.05
N PRO A 75 -15.76 -4.80 1.10
CA PRO A 75 -15.57 -5.69 2.24
C PRO A 75 -14.08 -5.91 2.49
N SER A 76 -13.62 -5.49 3.65
CA SER A 76 -12.21 -5.28 3.95
C SER A 76 -11.41 -6.58 3.98
N ILE A 77 -10.11 -6.50 3.66
CA ILE A 77 -9.17 -7.61 3.83
C ILE A 77 -9.19 -8.12 5.29
N PRO A 78 -9.16 -7.27 6.34
CA PRO A 78 -9.35 -7.71 7.72
C PRO A 78 -10.57 -8.61 7.94
N LYS A 79 -11.71 -8.27 7.35
CA LYS A 79 -12.93 -9.07 7.46
C LYS A 79 -12.79 -10.44 6.81
N ALA A 80 -12.09 -10.55 5.68
CA ALA A 80 -11.80 -11.83 5.04
C ALA A 80 -10.94 -12.76 5.90
N PHE A 81 -10.09 -12.20 6.77
CA PHE A 81 -9.28 -12.94 7.73
C PHE A 81 -9.95 -13.12 9.11
N GLY A 82 -11.18 -12.60 9.29
CA GLY A 82 -11.89 -12.64 10.57
C GLY A 82 -11.24 -11.80 11.66
N ILE A 83 -10.55 -10.73 11.26
CA ILE A 83 -9.89 -9.77 12.15
C ILE A 83 -10.91 -8.68 12.52
N HIS A 84 -11.11 -8.49 13.82
CA HIS A 84 -12.02 -7.49 14.39
C HIS A 84 -11.32 -6.56 15.38
N GLU A 85 -10.03 -6.79 15.63
CA GLU A 85 -9.22 -5.93 16.48
C GLU A 85 -8.76 -4.69 15.70
N ARG A 86 -8.38 -3.65 16.44
CA ARG A 86 -7.81 -2.43 15.88
C ARG A 86 -6.29 -2.55 15.84
N ALA A 87 -5.68 -1.83 14.91
CA ALA A 87 -4.23 -1.70 14.93
C ALA A 87 -3.80 -0.91 16.16
N GLU A 88 -2.77 -1.41 16.85
CA GLU A 88 -2.13 -0.74 17.98
C GLU A 88 -0.83 -0.09 17.51
N GLY A 89 -0.31 0.85 18.31
CA GLY A 89 0.93 1.53 18.00
C GLY A 89 1.62 2.10 19.23
N THR A 90 2.88 2.44 19.05
CA THR A 90 3.74 3.09 20.04
C THR A 90 4.33 4.37 19.43
N GLU A 91 5.18 5.07 20.18
CA GLU A 91 5.92 6.23 19.65
C GLU A 91 6.81 5.88 18.45
N GLN A 92 7.20 4.61 18.29
CA GLN A 92 8.05 4.11 17.22
C GLN A 92 7.29 3.79 15.92
N GLY A 93 5.97 3.59 16.00
CA GLY A 93 5.16 3.24 14.82
C GLY A 93 3.93 2.40 15.14
N LEU A 94 3.29 1.92 14.07
CA LEU A 94 2.11 1.06 14.12
C LEU A 94 2.49 -0.41 14.01
N PHE A 95 1.82 -1.28 14.75
CA PHE A 95 1.93 -2.72 14.57
C PHE A 95 0.90 -3.22 13.56
N PRO A 96 1.30 -4.05 12.57
CA PRO A 96 0.33 -4.77 11.76
C PRO A 96 -0.39 -5.80 12.60
N VAL A 97 -1.61 -6.14 12.19
CA VAL A 97 -2.39 -7.21 12.83
C VAL A 97 -2.06 -8.53 12.15
N ASP A 98 -1.73 -9.55 12.94
CA ASP A 98 -1.45 -10.89 12.42
C ASP A 98 -2.73 -11.70 12.27
N SER A 99 -2.96 -12.23 11.07
CA SER A 99 -3.98 -13.27 10.88
C SER A 99 -3.58 -14.57 11.61
N LYS A 100 -4.54 -15.49 11.76
CA LYS A 100 -4.30 -16.84 12.31
C LYS A 100 -3.20 -17.65 11.61
N LEU A 101 -2.87 -17.30 10.36
CA LEU A 101 -1.82 -17.96 9.57
C LEU A 101 -0.47 -17.24 9.66
N GLY A 102 -0.37 -16.15 10.44
CA GLY A 102 0.83 -15.32 10.56
C GLY A 102 1.06 -14.36 9.39
N ILE A 103 0.02 -14.07 8.59
CA ILE A 103 0.06 -13.01 7.57
C ILE A 103 -0.17 -11.67 8.28
N ARG A 104 0.78 -10.74 8.14
CA ARG A 104 0.69 -9.37 8.67
C ARG A 104 -0.25 -8.53 7.82
N ILE A 105 -1.20 -7.85 8.44
CA ILE A 105 -2.24 -7.10 7.73
C ILE A 105 -2.31 -5.69 8.31
N MET A 106 -2.25 -4.70 7.42
CA MET A 106 -2.64 -3.32 7.74
C MET A 106 -3.72 -2.87 6.76
N SER A 107 -4.75 -2.23 7.28
CA SER A 107 -5.83 -1.65 6.51
C SER A 107 -6.24 -0.35 7.18
N VAL A 108 -6.68 0.62 6.39
CA VAL A 108 -7.33 1.83 6.91
C VAL A 108 -8.50 1.48 7.84
N ASN A 109 -9.24 0.42 7.53
CA ASN A 109 -10.40 -0.01 8.31
C ASN A 109 -10.03 -0.43 9.75
N LEU A 110 -8.76 -0.76 10.01
CA LEU A 110 -8.27 -1.08 11.35
C LEU A 110 -8.02 0.18 12.21
N LEU A 111 -7.99 1.37 11.60
CA LEU A 111 -7.78 2.65 12.28
C LEU A 111 -9.07 3.44 12.50
N LEU A 112 -10.16 3.10 11.80
CA LEU A 112 -11.44 3.79 11.93
C LEU A 112 -12.19 3.32 13.18
N GLU A 113 -12.89 4.23 13.85
CA GLU A 113 -13.69 3.88 15.02
C GLU A 113 -14.88 2.97 14.67
N LYS A 114 -15.40 3.09 13.44
CA LYS A 114 -16.49 2.29 12.89
C LYS A 114 -16.14 1.86 11.48
N GLU A 115 -16.30 0.57 11.19
CA GLU A 115 -16.01 -0.03 9.89
C GLU A 115 -16.86 0.55 8.73
N ASP A 116 -18.02 1.14 9.05
CA ASP A 116 -19.01 1.68 8.11
C ASP A 116 -19.00 3.22 8.02
N ALA A 117 -18.03 3.88 8.65
CA ALA A 117 -17.93 5.34 8.60
C ALA A 117 -17.66 5.83 7.16
N PRO A 118 -18.53 6.67 6.57
CA PRO A 118 -18.33 7.17 5.21
C PRO A 118 -17.15 8.16 5.18
N VAL A 119 -16.04 7.74 4.58
CA VAL A 119 -14.87 8.60 4.34
C VAL A 119 -14.78 8.93 2.85
N VAL A 120 -14.61 10.22 2.53
CA VAL A 120 -14.47 10.67 1.14
C VAL A 120 -13.02 10.50 0.70
N TRP A 121 -12.75 9.46 -0.06
CA TRP A 121 -11.42 9.15 -0.59
C TRP A 121 -11.17 9.89 -1.90
N ARG A 122 -10.27 10.87 -1.89
CA ARG A 122 -9.70 11.47 -3.12
C ARG A 122 -8.32 10.88 -3.36
N GLY A 123 -7.87 10.78 -4.62
CA GLY A 123 -6.57 10.18 -5.00
C GLY A 123 -5.37 10.60 -4.12
N PRO A 124 -5.18 11.91 -3.81
CA PRO A 124 -4.10 12.36 -2.94
C PRO A 124 -4.16 11.81 -1.50
N VAL A 125 -5.35 11.55 -0.98
CA VAL A 125 -5.55 10.98 0.36
C VAL A 125 -5.08 9.53 0.39
N ILE A 126 -5.39 8.76 -0.66
CA ILE A 126 -5.02 7.34 -0.74
C ILE A 126 -3.50 7.19 -0.86
N SER A 127 -2.87 7.96 -1.74
CA SER A 127 -1.40 7.96 -1.84
C SER A 127 -0.74 8.39 -0.53
N GLY A 128 -1.31 9.37 0.17
CA GLY A 128 -0.84 9.78 1.50
C GLY A 128 -0.87 8.65 2.52
N VAL A 129 -1.98 7.91 2.58
CA VAL A 129 -2.16 6.79 3.50
C VAL A 129 -1.22 5.62 3.17
N ILE A 130 -1.06 5.26 1.90
CA ILE A 130 -0.10 4.21 1.50
C ILE A 130 1.31 4.60 1.91
N ASN A 131 1.71 5.85 1.67
CA ASN A 131 3.02 6.36 2.08
C ASN A 131 3.18 6.34 3.60
N GLN A 132 2.13 6.75 4.33
CA GLN A 132 2.12 6.71 5.78
C GLN A 132 2.30 5.27 6.30
N PHE A 133 1.54 4.31 5.79
CA PHE A 133 1.68 2.91 6.19
C PHE A 133 3.03 2.30 5.81
N TRP A 134 3.62 2.75 4.71
CA TRP A 134 4.97 2.34 4.33
C TRP A 134 6.03 2.84 5.32
N GLN A 135 5.83 4.02 5.89
CA GLN A 135 6.80 4.71 6.76
C GLN A 135 6.59 4.47 8.26
N GLU A 136 5.35 4.24 8.68
CA GLU A 136 4.99 4.17 10.09
C GLU A 136 4.70 2.75 10.59
N VAL A 137 4.34 1.82 9.71
CA VAL A 137 4.05 0.44 10.14
C VAL A 137 5.36 -0.35 10.25
N MET A 138 5.52 -1.01 11.40
CA MET A 138 6.65 -1.89 11.70
C MET A 138 6.37 -3.29 11.14
N TRP A 139 6.60 -3.48 9.84
CA TRP A 139 6.32 -4.72 9.12
C TRP A 139 7.26 -5.88 9.46
N GLY A 140 8.43 -5.62 10.05
CA GLY A 140 9.47 -6.64 10.23
C GLY A 140 10.04 -7.15 8.90
N ASP A 141 10.60 -8.35 8.92
CA ASP A 141 11.05 -9.02 7.69
C ASP A 141 9.85 -9.59 6.91
N VAL A 142 9.70 -9.15 5.66
CA VAL A 142 8.63 -9.57 4.75
C VAL A 142 9.24 -9.97 3.41
N ASP A 143 9.02 -11.21 3.00
CA ASP A 143 9.44 -11.70 1.69
C ASP A 143 8.55 -11.14 0.58
N CYS A 144 7.24 -11.09 0.81
CA CYS A 144 6.25 -10.64 -0.16
C CYS A 144 5.12 -9.85 0.51
N MET A 145 4.98 -8.57 0.13
CA MET A 145 3.87 -7.73 0.49
C MET A 145 2.91 -7.59 -0.70
N PHE A 146 1.64 -7.87 -0.48
CA PHE A 146 0.57 -7.62 -1.43
C PHE A 146 -0.13 -6.30 -1.09
N VAL A 147 -0.28 -5.41 -2.07
CA VAL A 147 -0.98 -4.13 -1.88
C VAL A 147 -2.32 -4.21 -2.59
N ASP A 148 -3.42 -4.18 -1.84
CA ASP A 148 -4.77 -4.13 -2.40
C ASP A 148 -5.09 -2.68 -2.79
N MET A 149 -4.93 -2.36 -4.07
CA MET A 149 -5.12 -0.99 -4.54
C MET A 149 -6.61 -0.65 -4.64
N PRO A 150 -7.04 0.60 -4.47
CA PRO A 150 -8.40 1.02 -4.79
C PRO A 150 -8.79 0.68 -6.25
N PRO A 151 -10.08 0.51 -6.55
CA PRO A 151 -10.53 0.33 -7.93
C PRO A 151 -10.35 1.62 -8.75
N GLY A 152 -10.00 1.46 -10.02
CA GLY A 152 -9.77 2.58 -10.95
C GLY A 152 -8.31 2.65 -11.39
#